data_AF-A0A9W8UPL4-F1
#
_entry.id   AF-A0A9W8UPL4-F1
#
_cell.length_a   1.000
_cell.length_b   1.000
_cell.length_c   1.000
_cell.angle_alpha   90.00
_cell.angle_beta   90.00
_cell.angle_gamma   90.00
#
_symmetry.space_group_name_H-M   'P 1'
#
loop_
_entity.id
_entity.type
_entity.pdbx_description
1 polymer ?
#
loop_
_entity_poly.entity_id
_entity_poly.type
_entity_poly.pdbx_seq_one_letter_code
_entity_poly.pdbx_strand_id
1 'polypeptide(L)'
;MSTVHESGILLVLSRIKDTAPLSSDIYNDWYNLIHIPEILNTGGISDAARYWADGDKHEEYPYLALYQVPSMSFLDSKDFESITVHHEMLPGPTNSILDVASFDFRRYIRVHKFANGNHLRQATGLDICLMSLTFDLPQEQDDAQAWLPKNIVDPVAASTDQLNAQVYVRWRSISGRYNLSSSTEHEIAEYLVLYWGPRKLANAIRRHAPADAVMSIYIKL
;
A
#
# COMPACT_ATOMS: atom_id res chain seq x y z
N MET A 1 24.32 -18.91 -7.77
CA MET A 1 23.73 -18.04 -6.73
C MET A 1 22.30 -17.76 -7.16
N SER A 2 21.31 -18.26 -6.43
CA SER A 2 19.90 -17.99 -6.74
C SER A 2 19.62 -16.53 -6.43
N THR A 3 19.27 -15.73 -7.45
CA THR A 3 18.70 -14.40 -7.27
C THR A 3 17.32 -14.59 -6.63
N VAL A 4 17.27 -14.57 -5.31
CA VAL A 4 16.00 -14.43 -4.60
C VAL A 4 15.52 -13.02 -4.91
N HIS A 5 14.60 -12.91 -5.87
CA HIS A 5 13.94 -11.64 -6.11
C HIS A 5 13.05 -11.36 -4.90
N GLU A 6 13.33 -10.29 -4.18
CA GLU A 6 12.54 -9.89 -3.02
C GLU A 6 11.09 -9.69 -3.47
N SER A 7 10.16 -10.35 -2.80
CA SER A 7 8.73 -10.17 -3.03
C SER A 7 8.23 -8.98 -2.22
N GLY A 8 7.21 -8.30 -2.71
CA GLY A 8 6.67 -7.12 -2.05
C GLY A 8 5.30 -6.73 -2.54
N ILE A 9 5.00 -5.46 -2.37
CA ILE A 9 3.78 -4.83 -2.88
C ILE A 9 4.11 -3.53 -3.60
N LEU A 10 3.30 -3.23 -4.60
CA LEU A 10 3.13 -1.88 -5.11
C LEU A 10 1.82 -1.33 -4.53
N LEU A 11 1.95 -0.31 -3.68
CA LEU A 11 0.85 0.44 -3.10
C LEU A 11 0.69 1.73 -3.91
N VAL A 12 -0.47 1.92 -4.54
CA VAL A 12 -0.78 3.09 -5.36
C VAL A 12 -1.94 3.83 -4.74
N LEU A 13 -1.62 4.98 -4.13
CA LEU A 13 -2.60 5.93 -3.65
C LEU A 13 -3.00 6.86 -4.80
N SER A 14 -4.28 7.17 -4.93
CA SER A 14 -4.74 8.02 -6.02
C SER A 14 -5.96 8.88 -5.69
N ARG A 15 -6.07 10.00 -6.41
CA ARG A 15 -7.22 10.91 -6.38
C ARG A 15 -7.55 11.37 -7.79
N ILE A 16 -8.83 11.54 -8.08
CA ILE A 16 -9.27 12.29 -9.28
C ILE A 16 -8.93 13.76 -9.03
N LYS A 17 -8.34 14.45 -10.02
CA LYS A 17 -8.02 15.88 -9.88
C LYS A 17 -9.30 16.68 -9.80
N ASP A 18 -9.33 17.71 -8.97
CA ASP A 18 -10.55 18.50 -8.70
C ASP A 18 -11.13 19.17 -9.96
N THR A 19 -10.30 19.43 -10.97
CA THR A 19 -10.68 20.03 -12.25
C THR A 19 -10.91 19.01 -13.38
N ALA A 20 -10.73 17.72 -13.13
CA ALA A 20 -10.84 16.70 -14.15
C ALA A 20 -12.31 16.42 -14.50
N PRO A 21 -12.66 16.32 -15.79
CA PRO A 21 -14.00 15.91 -16.21
C PRO A 21 -14.19 14.38 -16.14
N LEU A 22 -13.79 13.75 -15.03
CA LEU A 22 -13.84 12.32 -14.80
C LEU A 22 -14.71 11.99 -13.58
N SER A 23 -15.72 11.13 -13.75
CA SER A 23 -16.52 10.64 -12.63
C SER A 23 -15.82 9.49 -11.89
N SER A 24 -16.21 9.25 -10.63
CA SER A 24 -15.79 8.07 -9.87
C SER A 24 -16.12 6.76 -10.59
N ASP A 25 -17.26 6.70 -11.27
CA ASP A 25 -17.73 5.49 -11.95
C ASP A 25 -16.83 5.14 -13.13
N ILE A 26 -16.53 6.13 -14.00
CA ILE A 26 -15.61 5.91 -15.14
C ILE A 26 -14.20 5.58 -14.63
N TYR A 27 -13.76 6.23 -13.55
CA TYR A 27 -12.47 5.94 -12.92
C TYR A 27 -12.38 4.47 -12.45
N ASN A 28 -13.43 3.99 -11.78
CA ASN A 28 -13.49 2.61 -11.30
C ASN A 28 -13.68 1.61 -12.45
N ASP A 29 -14.46 1.93 -13.47
CA ASP A 29 -14.63 1.09 -14.66
C ASP A 29 -13.31 0.92 -15.42
N TRP A 30 -12.53 2.00 -15.61
CA TRP A 30 -11.21 1.89 -16.22
C TRP A 30 -10.30 0.97 -15.41
N TYR A 31 -10.29 1.10 -14.08
CA TYR A 31 -9.52 0.21 -13.22
C TYR A 31 -9.94 -1.25 -13.34
N ASN A 32 -11.25 -1.51 -13.22
CA ASN A 32 -11.80 -2.86 -13.10
C ASN A 32 -11.84 -3.61 -14.44
N LEU A 33 -12.11 -2.90 -15.54
CA LEU A 33 -12.34 -3.50 -16.84
C LEU A 33 -11.11 -3.47 -17.74
N ILE A 34 -10.19 -2.53 -17.53
CA ILE A 34 -9.03 -2.31 -18.41
C ILE A 34 -7.72 -2.53 -17.64
N HIS A 35 -7.42 -1.66 -16.67
CA HIS A 35 -6.08 -1.57 -16.10
C HIS A 35 -5.68 -2.79 -15.26
N ILE A 36 -6.54 -3.25 -14.34
CA ILE A 36 -6.25 -4.42 -13.51
C ILE A 36 -6.14 -5.70 -14.35
N PRO A 37 -7.08 -6.01 -15.26
CA PRO A 37 -6.93 -7.17 -16.15
C PRO A 37 -5.61 -7.16 -16.93
N GLU A 38 -5.20 -6.01 -17.47
CA GLU A 38 -3.94 -5.89 -18.20
C GLU A 38 -2.72 -6.11 -17.30
N ILE A 39 -2.70 -5.48 -16.12
CA ILE A 39 -1.65 -5.69 -15.12
C ILE A 39 -1.49 -7.17 -14.78
N LEU A 40 -2.59 -7.88 -14.52
CA LEU A 40 -2.55 -9.29 -14.16
C LEU A 40 -2.08 -10.16 -15.33
N ASN A 41 -2.40 -9.77 -16.56
CA ASN A 41 -1.98 -10.48 -17.77
C ASN A 41 -0.45 -10.40 -18.01
N THR A 42 0.26 -9.44 -17.41
CA THR A 42 1.74 -9.41 -17.46
C THR A 42 2.40 -10.59 -16.77
N GLY A 43 1.71 -11.26 -15.84
CA GLY A 43 2.26 -12.34 -15.00
C GLY A 43 3.25 -11.88 -13.92
N GLY A 44 3.68 -10.61 -13.95
CA GLY A 44 4.57 -10.02 -12.95
C GLY A 44 3.87 -9.55 -11.68
N ILE A 45 2.55 -9.37 -11.73
CA ILE A 45 1.67 -9.12 -10.59
C ILE A 45 0.78 -10.34 -10.37
N SER A 46 0.78 -10.87 -9.15
CA SER A 46 0.06 -12.11 -8.80
C SER A 46 -1.37 -11.89 -8.31
N ASP A 47 -1.66 -10.71 -7.77
CA ASP A 47 -2.97 -10.34 -7.25
C ASP A 47 -3.10 -8.82 -7.18
N ALA A 48 -4.33 -8.32 -7.26
CA ALA A 48 -4.66 -6.91 -7.21
C ALA A 48 -5.95 -6.69 -6.41
N ALA A 49 -5.97 -5.68 -5.55
CA ALA A 49 -7.17 -5.29 -4.82
C ALA A 49 -7.33 -3.76 -4.81
N ARG A 50 -8.58 -3.32 -4.91
CA ARG A 50 -8.96 -1.91 -4.89
C ARG A 50 -9.72 -1.60 -3.62
N TYR A 51 -9.46 -0.42 -3.08
CA TYR A 51 -10.10 0.06 -1.88
C TYR A 51 -10.38 1.56 -1.95
N TRP A 52 -11.29 2.01 -1.10
CA TRP A 52 -11.64 3.39 -0.84
C TRP A 52 -11.42 3.72 0.63
N ALA A 53 -10.91 4.90 0.92
CA ALA A 53 -10.68 5.38 2.27
C ALA A 53 -11.99 5.55 3.07
N ASP A 54 -12.04 4.99 4.27
CA ASP A 54 -13.17 5.04 5.20
C ASP A 54 -12.97 6.18 6.21
N GLY A 55 -13.41 7.39 5.85
CA GLY A 55 -13.32 8.57 6.72
C GLY A 55 -14.13 9.79 6.23
N ASP A 56 -14.57 10.61 7.18
CA ASP A 56 -15.42 11.80 6.96
C ASP A 56 -14.69 13.02 6.33
N LYS A 57 -13.36 12.95 6.15
CA LYS A 57 -12.57 14.06 5.60
C LYS A 57 -11.57 13.53 4.57
N HIS A 58 -11.61 14.18 3.41
CA HIS A 58 -10.63 14.18 2.33
C HIS A 58 -9.27 13.58 2.75
N GLU A 59 -9.12 12.26 2.65
CA GLU A 59 -7.79 11.71 2.50
C GLU A 59 -7.22 12.34 1.23
N GLU A 60 -5.96 12.79 1.29
CA GLU A 60 -5.27 13.34 0.13
C GLU A 60 -5.43 12.41 -1.08
N TYR A 61 -5.47 11.10 -0.83
CA TYR A 61 -5.73 10.06 -1.82
C TYR A 61 -6.86 9.13 -1.35
N PRO A 62 -8.10 9.31 -1.81
CA PRO A 62 -9.23 8.51 -1.34
C PRO A 62 -9.28 7.09 -1.95
N TYR A 63 -8.54 6.84 -3.04
CA TYR A 63 -8.45 5.52 -3.67
C TYR A 63 -7.11 4.85 -3.35
N LEU A 64 -7.15 3.53 -3.20
CA LEU A 64 -5.98 2.68 -3.05
C LEU A 64 -6.08 1.49 -4.02
N ALA A 65 -5.04 1.29 -4.83
CA ALA A 65 -4.78 0.02 -5.50
C ALA A 65 -3.57 -0.67 -4.85
N LEU A 66 -3.72 -1.94 -4.49
CA LEU A 66 -2.69 -2.76 -3.87
C LEU A 66 -2.38 -3.95 -4.77
N TYR A 67 -1.14 -4.03 -5.24
CA TYR A 67 -0.67 -5.10 -6.13
C TYR A 67 0.35 -5.99 -5.40
N GLN A 68 0.15 -7.30 -5.47
CA GLN A 68 1.10 -8.29 -4.94
C GLN A 68 2.17 -8.60 -5.99
N VAL A 69 3.43 -8.26 -5.68
CA VAL A 69 4.57 -8.35 -6.59
C VAL A 69 5.47 -9.51 -6.14
N PRO A 70 5.45 -10.68 -6.82
CA PRO A 70 6.29 -11.81 -6.43
C PRO A 70 7.79 -11.53 -6.55
N SER A 71 8.18 -10.61 -7.44
CA SER A 71 9.55 -10.23 -7.73
C SER A 71 9.62 -8.73 -7.96
N MET A 72 10.20 -7.97 -7.01
CA MET A 72 10.22 -6.51 -7.08
C MET A 72 10.94 -5.95 -8.31
N SER A 73 11.89 -6.70 -8.89
CA SER A 73 12.54 -6.32 -10.16
C SER A 73 11.58 -6.25 -11.35
N PHE A 74 10.38 -6.84 -11.26
CA PHE A 74 9.35 -6.66 -12.28
C PHE A 74 8.94 -5.20 -12.45
N LEU A 75 8.93 -4.41 -11.36
CA LEU A 75 8.54 -2.99 -11.40
C LEU A 75 9.53 -2.09 -12.14
N ASP A 76 10.71 -2.62 -12.47
CA ASP A 76 11.76 -1.96 -13.27
C ASP A 76 11.90 -2.59 -14.66
N SER A 77 10.96 -3.46 -15.04
CA SER A 77 10.97 -4.15 -16.33
C SER A 77 10.22 -3.36 -17.41
N LYS A 78 10.58 -3.61 -18.67
CA LYS A 78 9.85 -3.07 -19.82
C LYS A 78 8.40 -3.54 -19.89
N ASP A 79 8.12 -4.74 -19.38
CA ASP A 79 6.76 -5.27 -19.35
C ASP A 79 5.88 -4.42 -18.42
N PHE A 80 6.41 -4.02 -17.26
CA PHE A 80 5.70 -3.10 -16.36
C PHE A 80 5.55 -1.70 -16.98
N GLU A 81 6.59 -1.17 -17.61
CA GLU A 81 6.53 0.12 -18.32
C GLU A 81 5.51 0.13 -19.47
N SER A 82 5.23 -1.04 -20.05
CA SER A 82 4.33 -1.17 -21.20
C SER A 82 2.84 -1.21 -20.84
N ILE A 83 2.49 -1.35 -19.55
CA ILE A 83 1.09 -1.37 -19.08
C ILE A 83 0.41 -0.06 -19.48
N THR A 84 -0.73 -0.15 -20.15
CA THR A 84 -1.44 1.03 -20.65
C THR A 84 -1.94 1.90 -19.51
N VAL A 85 -1.68 3.19 -19.69
CA VAL A 85 -2.31 4.28 -18.92
C VAL A 85 -3.30 5.05 -19.79
N HIS A 86 -3.52 4.62 -21.04
CA HIS A 86 -4.37 5.28 -22.02
C HIS A 86 -5.58 4.42 -22.39
N HIS A 87 -6.76 5.02 -22.49
CA HIS A 87 -7.97 4.33 -22.98
C HIS A 87 -9.02 5.34 -23.46
N GLU A 88 -9.78 5.02 -24.51
CA GLU A 88 -10.78 5.94 -25.11
C GLU A 88 -11.89 6.41 -24.15
N MET A 89 -12.12 5.67 -23.07
CA MET A 89 -13.09 6.05 -22.03
C MET A 89 -12.57 7.16 -21.09
N LEU A 90 -11.26 7.38 -21.07
CA LEU A 90 -10.64 8.39 -20.23
C LEU A 90 -10.70 9.74 -20.93
N PRO A 91 -11.19 10.79 -20.27
CA PRO A 91 -11.18 12.12 -20.83
C PRO A 91 -9.79 12.74 -20.73
N GLY A 92 -9.58 13.82 -21.48
CA GLY A 92 -8.32 14.56 -21.49
C GLY A 92 -7.71 14.62 -22.88
N PRO A 93 -6.65 15.43 -23.06
CA PRO A 93 -6.02 15.62 -24.36
C PRO A 93 -5.33 14.36 -24.89
N THR A 94 -4.90 13.45 -24.02
CA THR A 94 -4.17 12.23 -24.41
C THR A 94 -4.94 10.95 -24.13
N ASN A 95 -6.14 11.06 -23.55
CA ASN A 95 -6.90 9.94 -23.00
C ASN A 95 -6.07 9.12 -21.98
N SER A 96 -5.15 9.77 -21.27
CA SER A 96 -4.32 9.17 -20.23
C SER A 96 -4.96 9.36 -18.86
N ILE A 97 -4.88 8.34 -17.99
CA ILE A 97 -5.31 8.49 -16.60
C ILE A 97 -4.51 9.56 -15.86
N LEU A 98 -3.28 9.83 -16.32
CA LEU A 98 -2.40 10.86 -15.76
C LEU A 98 -2.86 12.29 -16.08
N ASP A 99 -3.71 12.48 -17.10
CA ASP A 99 -4.33 13.77 -17.39
C ASP A 99 -5.30 14.16 -16.27
N VAL A 100 -5.98 13.18 -15.68
CA VAL A 100 -7.21 13.38 -14.88
C VAL A 100 -7.11 12.90 -13.44
N ALA A 101 -6.07 12.14 -13.09
CA ALA A 101 -5.83 11.68 -11.73
C ALA A 101 -4.37 11.95 -11.28
N SER A 102 -4.19 12.08 -9.97
CA SER A 102 -2.88 12.16 -9.31
C SER A 102 -2.61 10.86 -8.56
N PHE A 103 -1.34 10.45 -8.52
CA PHE A 103 -0.90 9.17 -8.00
C PHE A 103 0.32 9.33 -7.09
N ASP A 104 0.36 8.56 -6.01
CA ASP A 104 1.55 8.32 -5.18
C ASP A 104 1.85 6.81 -5.20
N PHE A 105 3.01 6.46 -5.76
CA PHE A 105 3.45 5.08 -5.94
C PHE A 105 4.47 4.73 -4.87
N ARG A 106 4.17 3.70 -4.08
CA ARG A 106 5.04 3.23 -3.00
C ARG A 106 5.37 1.76 -3.18
N ARG A 107 6.66 1.49 -3.32
CA ARG A 107 7.21 0.13 -3.41
C ARG A 107 7.63 -0.31 -2.02
N TYR A 108 7.10 -1.42 -1.53
CA TYR A 108 7.55 -1.99 -0.27
C TYR A 108 7.97 -3.44 -0.42
N ILE A 109 9.08 -3.80 0.22
CA ILE A 109 9.57 -5.17 0.30
C ILE A 109 8.96 -5.85 1.52
N ARG A 110 8.51 -7.09 1.36
CA ARG A 110 7.90 -7.84 2.45
C ARG A 110 8.97 -8.35 3.40
N VAL A 111 8.87 -7.97 4.68
CA VAL A 111 9.79 -8.42 5.73
C VAL A 111 9.21 -9.55 6.58
N HIS A 112 7.89 -9.56 6.79
CA HIS A 112 7.25 -10.59 7.59
C HIS A 112 5.80 -10.83 7.21
N LYS A 113 5.34 -12.06 7.41
CA LYS A 113 3.93 -12.44 7.26
C LYS A 113 3.47 -13.10 8.56
N PHE A 114 2.42 -12.54 9.15
CA PHE A 114 1.80 -13.08 10.34
C PHE A 114 0.44 -13.64 9.97
N ALA A 115 0.23 -14.93 10.23
CA ALA A 115 -1.05 -15.58 10.01
C ALA A 115 -1.52 -16.19 11.33
N ASN A 116 -2.53 -15.57 11.95
CA ASN A 116 -3.35 -16.22 12.97
C ASN A 116 -4.75 -16.37 12.36
N GLY A 117 -4.98 -17.49 11.68
CA GLY A 117 -6.27 -17.84 11.10
C GLY A 117 -6.18 -18.26 9.63
N ASN A 118 -6.84 -19.36 9.30
CA ASN A 118 -6.86 -19.93 7.97
C ASN A 118 -7.44 -18.95 6.92
N HIS A 119 -6.65 -18.73 5.88
CA HIS A 119 -6.99 -18.26 4.54
C HIS A 119 -7.53 -16.82 4.39
N LEU A 120 -6.73 -16.03 3.65
CA LEU A 120 -7.13 -14.92 2.76
C LEU A 120 -8.33 -15.21 1.83
N ARG A 121 -8.98 -16.38 1.91
CA ARG A 121 -10.03 -16.85 0.99
C ARG A 121 -11.46 -16.67 1.49
N GLN A 122 -11.70 -16.30 2.74
CA GLN A 122 -13.07 -16.25 3.30
C GLN A 122 -13.39 -15.03 4.16
N ALA A 123 -12.63 -13.95 4.01
CA ALA A 123 -13.03 -12.65 4.53
C ALA A 123 -14.16 -12.02 3.67
N THR A 124 -15.17 -12.80 3.31
CA THR A 124 -16.38 -12.32 2.61
C THR A 124 -17.41 -11.93 3.66
N GLY A 125 -17.24 -10.72 4.20
CA GLY A 125 -18.18 -10.10 5.13
C GLY A 125 -18.01 -8.58 5.05
N LEU A 126 -19.13 -7.86 5.11
CA LEU A 126 -19.20 -6.39 4.98
C LEU A 126 -18.33 -5.64 6.01
N ASP A 127 -17.85 -6.31 7.05
CA ASP A 127 -17.10 -5.70 8.15
C ASP A 127 -15.57 -5.77 8.00
N ILE A 128 -15.03 -6.42 6.96
CA ILE A 128 -13.58 -6.60 6.82
C ILE A 128 -12.97 -5.44 6.03
N CYS A 129 -12.19 -4.62 6.74
CA CYS A 129 -11.45 -3.50 6.19
C CYS A 129 -9.97 -3.88 6.02
N LEU A 130 -9.31 -3.18 5.11
CA LEU A 130 -7.86 -3.07 5.14
C LEU A 130 -7.50 -1.89 6.05
N MET A 131 -6.59 -2.08 6.99
CA MET A 131 -6.05 -0.99 7.80
C MET A 131 -4.54 -0.92 7.57
N SER A 132 -4.04 0.25 7.20
CA SER A 132 -2.61 0.50 7.11
C SER A 132 -2.12 1.20 8.36
N LEU A 133 -0.92 0.83 8.81
CA LEU A 133 -0.17 1.56 9.80
C LEU A 133 1.23 1.83 9.25
N THR A 134 1.59 3.09 9.03
CA THR A 134 2.91 3.50 8.54
C THR A 134 3.66 4.30 9.60
N PHE A 135 4.94 4.00 9.83
CA PHE A 135 5.78 4.68 10.82
C PHE A 135 7.27 4.48 10.49
N ASP A 136 8.12 5.35 11.03
CA ASP A 136 9.56 5.13 11.03
C ASP A 136 9.96 4.32 12.29
N LEU A 137 10.97 3.47 12.19
CA LEU A 137 11.42 2.70 13.36
C LEU A 137 11.88 3.69 14.46
N PRO A 138 11.41 3.56 15.72
CA PRO A 138 11.84 4.47 16.79
C PRO A 138 13.37 4.49 16.90
N GLN A 139 13.96 5.68 17.03
CA GLN A 139 15.43 5.87 16.98
C GLN A 139 16.21 5.01 17.99
N GLU A 140 15.58 4.66 19.10
CA GLU A 140 16.14 3.81 20.18
C GLU A 140 16.23 2.32 19.79
N GLN A 141 15.71 1.93 18.62
CA GLN A 141 15.64 0.55 18.14
C GLN A 141 16.51 0.37 16.90
N ASP A 142 17.35 -0.66 16.92
CA ASP A 142 18.23 -1.06 15.81
C ASP A 142 17.80 -2.39 15.18
N ASP A 143 17.08 -3.24 15.92
CA ASP A 143 16.55 -4.53 15.45
C ASP A 143 15.03 -4.48 15.24
N ALA A 144 14.62 -4.06 14.05
CA ALA A 144 13.22 -4.09 13.64
C ALA A 144 12.62 -5.50 13.63
N GLN A 145 13.43 -6.52 13.31
CA GLN A 145 12.96 -7.90 13.19
C GLN A 145 12.53 -8.47 14.55
N ALA A 146 13.23 -8.10 15.62
CA ALA A 146 12.83 -8.42 17.00
C ALA A 146 11.73 -7.49 17.52
N TRP A 147 11.77 -6.20 17.18
CA TRP A 147 10.87 -5.21 17.75
C TRP A 147 9.44 -5.27 17.21
N LEU A 148 9.27 -5.45 15.88
CA LEU A 148 7.97 -5.41 15.21
C LEU A 148 6.98 -6.49 15.70
N PRO A 149 7.35 -7.78 15.79
CA PRO A 149 6.45 -8.80 16.32
C PRO A 149 5.95 -8.42 17.72
N LYS A 150 6.89 -8.14 18.63
CA LYS A 150 6.62 -7.93 20.06
C LYS A 150 5.74 -6.71 20.35
N ASN A 151 5.96 -5.60 19.64
CA ASN A 151 5.37 -4.31 20.00
C ASN A 151 4.19 -3.91 19.11
N ILE A 152 4.15 -4.40 17.87
CA ILE A 152 3.14 -3.99 16.89
C ILE A 152 2.17 -5.14 16.60
N VAL A 153 2.69 -6.32 16.25
CA VAL A 153 1.83 -7.38 15.72
C VAL A 153 1.21 -8.24 16.80
N ASP A 154 2.01 -8.79 17.72
CA ASP A 154 1.55 -9.69 18.78
C ASP A 154 0.51 -9.06 19.70
N PRO A 155 0.65 -7.77 20.12
CA PRO A 155 -0.36 -7.12 20.95
C PRO A 155 -1.71 -6.97 20.22
N VAL A 156 -1.71 -6.73 18.90
CA VAL A 156 -2.93 -6.65 18.10
C VAL A 156 -3.50 -8.06 17.87
N ALA A 157 -2.65 -9.05 17.63
CA ALA A 157 -3.05 -10.45 17.47
C ALA A 157 -3.68 -11.01 18.75
N ALA A 158 -3.22 -10.60 19.93
CA ALA A 158 -3.82 -10.98 21.21
C ALA A 158 -5.25 -10.41 21.40
N SER A 159 -5.67 -9.44 20.59
CA SER A 159 -7.01 -8.84 20.67
C SER A 159 -8.07 -9.55 19.80
N THR A 160 -7.66 -10.49 18.93
CA THR A 160 -8.56 -11.15 17.99
C THR A 160 -7.96 -12.41 17.35
N ASP A 161 -8.80 -13.43 17.12
CA ASP A 161 -8.42 -14.61 16.35
C ASP A 161 -8.57 -14.42 14.82
N GLN A 162 -9.00 -13.23 14.39
CA GLN A 162 -9.31 -12.92 12.98
C GLN A 162 -8.27 -11.99 12.35
N LEU A 163 -7.02 -12.01 12.82
CA LEU A 163 -5.99 -11.11 12.33
C LEU A 163 -5.17 -11.74 11.20
N ASN A 164 -5.24 -11.13 10.02
CA ASN A 164 -4.20 -11.28 9.02
C ASN A 164 -3.36 -10.01 8.99
N ALA A 165 -2.05 -10.14 9.21
CA ALA A 165 -1.13 -9.00 9.19
C ALA A 165 0.07 -9.29 8.29
N GLN A 166 0.47 -8.31 7.49
CA GLN A 166 1.69 -8.38 6.70
C GLN A 166 2.51 -7.12 6.94
N VAL A 167 3.81 -7.30 7.11
CA VAL A 167 4.73 -6.21 7.40
C VAL A 167 5.69 -6.04 6.23
N TYR A 168 5.84 -4.79 5.83
CA TYR A 168 6.67 -4.37 4.74
C TYR A 168 7.55 -3.19 5.14
N VAL A 169 8.62 -2.97 4.38
CA VAL A 169 9.55 -1.86 4.58
C VAL A 169 9.87 -1.20 3.25
N ARG A 170 10.10 0.11 3.28
CA ARG A 170 10.73 0.86 2.20
C ARG A 170 11.79 1.80 2.77
N TRP A 171 12.78 2.14 1.96
CA TRP A 171 13.78 3.15 2.30
C TRP A 171 13.49 4.44 1.56
N ARG A 172 13.57 5.57 2.27
CA ARG A 172 13.39 6.91 1.72
C ARG A 172 14.63 7.75 1.98
N SER A 173 15.17 8.38 0.95
CA SER A 173 16.20 9.40 1.11
C SER A 173 15.56 10.69 1.63
N ILE A 174 16.12 11.27 2.70
CA ILE A 174 15.72 12.59 3.17
C ILE A 174 16.81 13.58 2.82
N SER A 175 16.52 14.47 1.87
CA SER A 175 17.36 15.64 1.62
C SER A 175 17.05 16.72 2.65
N GLY A 176 17.87 16.83 3.70
CA GLY A 176 17.78 17.93 4.66
C GLY A 176 18.40 19.21 4.09
N ARG A 177 17.68 20.35 4.18
CA ARG A 177 18.29 21.68 4.11
C ARG A 177 19.08 21.99 5.39
N TYR A 178 20.09 21.19 5.70
CA TYR A 178 21.06 21.55 6.74
C TYR A 178 22.38 21.90 6.05
N ASN A 179 22.73 23.17 6.17
CA ASN A 179 23.99 23.75 5.70
C ASN A 179 25.13 23.16 6.55
N LEU A 180 25.64 21.98 6.22
CA LEU A 180 26.94 21.50 6.66
C LEU A 180 27.59 20.73 5.50
N SER A 181 28.88 20.99 5.32
CA SER A 181 29.74 20.63 4.18
C SER A 181 30.03 19.13 4.02
N SER A 182 29.06 18.25 4.29
CA SER A 182 29.13 16.82 4.03
C SER A 182 27.74 16.31 3.63
N SER A 183 27.55 16.06 2.34
CA SER A 183 26.35 15.44 1.77
C SER A 183 26.30 13.96 2.15
N THR A 184 25.91 13.65 3.38
CA THR A 184 25.47 12.29 3.74
C THR A 184 23.96 12.24 3.57
N GLU A 185 23.51 11.64 2.47
CA GLU A 185 22.11 11.21 2.35
C GLU A 185 21.82 10.24 3.50
N HIS A 186 20.81 10.57 4.30
CA HIS A 186 20.32 9.66 5.33
C HIS A 186 19.10 8.94 4.74
N GLU A 187 19.18 7.60 4.68
CA GLU A 187 18.03 6.76 4.36
C GLU A 187 17.26 6.47 5.65
N ILE A 188 15.96 6.71 5.64
CA ILE A 188 15.06 6.31 6.72
C ILE A 188 14.22 5.12 6.24
N ALA A 189 14.17 4.08 7.07
CA ALA A 189 13.30 2.94 6.86
C ALA A 189 11.89 3.28 7.37
N GLU A 190 10.93 3.31 6.45
CA GLU A 190 9.51 3.42 6.76
C GLU A 190 8.88 2.02 6.71
N TYR A 191 8.23 1.64 7.80
CA TYR A 191 7.50 0.39 7.91
C TYR A 191 6.03 0.58 7.58
N LEU A 192 5.46 -0.40 6.89
CA LEU A 192 4.04 -0.50 6.60
C LEU A 192 3.52 -1.83 7.16
N VAL A 193 2.55 -1.76 8.06
CA VAL A 193 1.78 -2.93 8.48
C VAL A 193 0.40 -2.86 7.87
N LEU A 194 0.04 -3.89 7.10
CA LEU A 194 -1.30 -4.06 6.57
C LEU A 194 -2.04 -5.09 7.41
N TYR A 195 -3.18 -4.69 7.96
CA TYR A 195 -4.10 -5.56 8.69
C TYR A 195 -5.38 -5.77 7.89
N TRP A 196 -5.81 -7.01 7.75
CA TRP A 196 -7.14 -7.36 7.25
C TRP A 196 -7.95 -7.95 8.40
N GLY A 197 -9.07 -7.30 8.71
CA GLY A 197 -9.96 -7.76 9.78
C GLY A 197 -11.09 -6.77 10.06
N PRO A 198 -11.90 -7.02 11.10
CA PRO A 198 -13.04 -6.19 11.41
C PRO A 198 -12.64 -4.77 11.84
N ARG A 199 -13.43 -3.75 11.45
CA ARG A 199 -13.16 -2.32 11.77
C ARG A 199 -12.89 -2.06 13.25
N LYS A 200 -13.47 -2.83 14.17
CA LYS A 200 -13.26 -2.72 15.62
C LYS A 200 -11.79 -2.89 16.05
N LEU A 201 -10.95 -3.53 15.22
CA LEU A 201 -9.51 -3.67 15.47
C LEU A 201 -8.76 -2.35 15.39
N ALA A 202 -9.31 -1.33 14.74
CA ALA A 202 -8.69 -0.02 14.62
C ALA A 202 -8.28 0.56 15.98
N ASN A 203 -9.09 0.35 17.03
CA ASN A 203 -8.78 0.82 18.37
C ASN A 203 -7.63 0.04 19.01
N ALA A 204 -7.49 -1.26 18.73
CA ALA A 204 -6.36 -2.04 19.22
C ALA A 204 -5.07 -1.61 18.53
N ILE A 205 -5.10 -1.43 17.20
CA ILE A 205 -3.95 -0.95 16.42
C ILE A 205 -3.48 0.41 16.94
N ARG A 206 -4.39 1.38 17.11
CA ARG A 206 -4.04 2.73 17.61
C ARG A 206 -3.41 2.72 19.00
N ARG A 207 -3.81 1.80 19.88
CA ARG A 207 -3.23 1.70 21.24
C ARG A 207 -1.76 1.25 21.24
N HIS A 208 -1.36 0.48 20.23
CA HIS A 208 0.00 -0.09 20.13
C HIS A 208 0.84 0.61 19.05
N ALA A 209 0.25 1.53 18.30
CA ALA A 209 0.93 2.31 17.29
C ALA A 209 2.00 3.24 17.90
N PRO A 210 3.15 3.40 17.23
CA PRO A 210 4.10 4.47 17.53
C PRO A 210 3.43 5.85 17.50
N ALA A 211 3.97 6.81 18.25
CA ALA A 211 3.37 8.12 18.40
C ALA A 211 3.27 8.92 17.09
N ASP A 212 4.19 8.69 16.16
CA ASP A 212 4.28 9.30 14.83
C ASP A 212 3.58 8.47 13.73
N ALA A 213 2.97 7.34 14.09
CA ALA A 213 2.37 6.45 13.12
C ALA A 213 1.11 7.06 12.48
N VAL A 214 1.03 6.92 11.17
CA VAL A 214 -0.16 7.27 10.38
C VAL A 214 -0.97 6.01 10.14
N MET A 215 -2.26 6.08 10.48
CA MET A 215 -3.20 4.98 10.27
C MET A 215 -4.33 5.40 9.33
N SER A 216 -4.59 4.57 8.31
CA SER A 216 -5.75 4.69 7.43
C SER A 216 -6.58 3.42 7.46
N ILE A 217 -7.88 3.56 7.17
CA ILE A 217 -8.83 2.45 7.07
C ILE A 217 -9.41 2.50 5.66
N TYR A 218 -9.48 1.36 5.00
CA TYR A 218 -9.96 1.24 3.65
C TYR A 218 -11.03 0.14 3.53
N ILE A 219 -12.09 0.44 2.79
CA ILE A 219 -13.16 -0.48 2.41
C ILE A 219 -12.90 -0.97 0.99
N LYS A 220 -13.08 -2.27 0.75
CA LYS A 220 -12.85 -2.86 -0.57
C LYS A 220 -13.87 -2.35 -1.60
N LEU A 221 -13.39 -2.01 -2.79
CA LEU A 221 -14.19 -1.62 -3.96
C LEU A 221 -14.56 -2.85 -4.81
#